data_AF-A0A537FKN0-F1
#
_entry.id   AF-A0A537FKN0-F1
#
_cell.length_a   1.000
_cell.length_b   1.000
_cell.length_c   1.000
_cell.angle_alpha   90.00
_cell.angle_beta   90.00
_cell.angle_gamma   90.00
#
_symmetry.space_group_name_H-M   'P 1'
#
loop_
_entity.id
_entity.type
_entity.pdbx_description
1 polymer ?
#
loop_
_entity_poly.entity_id
_entity_poly.type
_entity_poly.pdbx_seq_one_letter_code
_entity_poly.pdbx_strand_id
1 'polypeptide(L)' 'MDFASLSIYTVGTALTMVLVYYGLRTLKLFKGNVAARAWTYISVSAVFFGVGVVMFLVDSLEPMGLLAVGGVMKR' A
#
# COMPACT_ATOMS: atom_id res chain seq x y z
N MET A 1 0.38 15.86 14.44
CA MET A 1 -0.17 14.78 13.61
C MET A 1 -1.56 14.48 14.14
N ASP A 2 -2.60 14.60 13.32
CA ASP A 2 -3.99 14.41 13.75
C ASP A 2 -4.30 12.91 13.96
N PHE A 3 -5.26 12.59 14.84
CA PHE A 3 -5.68 11.22 15.11
C PHE A 3 -6.18 10.49 13.86
N ALA A 4 -6.86 11.20 12.94
CA ALA A 4 -7.30 10.63 11.68
C ALA A 4 -6.11 10.27 10.77
N SER A 5 -5.08 11.12 10.71
CA SER A 5 -3.86 10.81 9.96
C SER A 5 -3.15 9.60 10.58
N LEU A 6 -3.00 9.56 11.90
CA LEU A 6 -2.36 8.46 12.61
C LEU A 6 -3.08 7.12 12.36
N SER A 7 -4.41 7.11 12.37
CA SER A 7 -5.19 5.89 12.14
C SER A 7 -5.06 5.41 10.70
N ILE A 8 -5.09 6.30 9.71
CA ILE A 8 -4.89 5.97 8.29
C ILE A 8 -3.50 5.35 8.07
N TYR A 9 -2.44 5.96 8.62
CA TYR A 9 -1.09 5.41 8.51
C TYR A 9 -0.95 4.04 9.18
N THR A 10 -1.52 3.89 10.38
CA THR A 10 -1.44 2.63 11.13
C THR A 10 -2.19 1.51 10.41
N VAL A 11 -3.41 1.77 9.96
CA VAL A 11 -4.23 0.80 9.21
C VAL A 11 -3.57 0.47 7.87
N GLY A 12 -3.12 1.47 7.11
CA GLY A 12 -2.44 1.26 5.83
C GLY A 12 -1.17 0.42 5.96
N THR A 13 -0.36 0.70 7.00
CA THR A 13 0.86 -0.07 7.28
C THR A 13 0.54 -1.51 7.69
N ALA A 14 -0.42 -1.69 8.60
CA ALA A 14 -0.85 -3.02 9.03
C ALA A 14 -1.40 -3.85 7.86
N LEU A 15 -2.23 -3.25 7.01
CA LEU A 15 -2.84 -3.91 5.86
C LEU A 15 -1.80 -4.30 4.81
N THR A 16 -0.85 -3.42 4.54
CA THR A 16 0.31 -3.71 3.66
C THR A 16 1.13 -4.87 4.20
N MET A 17 1.45 -4.86 5.50
CA MET A 17 2.23 -5.91 6.14
C MET A 17 1.52 -7.27 6.09
N VAL A 18 0.19 -7.28 6.32
CA VAL A 18 -0.64 -8.49 6.21
C VAL A 18 -0.63 -9.03 4.78
N LEU A 19 -0.85 -8.19 3.77
CA LEU A 19 -0.85 -8.60 2.37
C LEU A 19 0.50 -9.19 1.95
N VAL A 20 1.61 -8.54 2.32
CA VAL A 20 2.96 -9.04 2.04
C VAL A 20 3.19 -10.38 2.75
N TYR A 21 2.84 -10.49 4.03
CA TYR A 21 2.98 -11.73 4.80
C TYR A 21 2.21 -12.89 4.15
N TYR A 22 0.94 -12.69 3.79
CA TYR A 22 0.14 -13.72 3.15
C TYR A 22 0.65 -14.05 1.75
N GLY A 23 1.11 -13.07 0.96
CA GLY A 23 1.76 -13.32 -0.33
C GLY A 23 3.00 -14.21 -0.20
N LEU A 24 3.89 -13.90 0.75
CA LEU A 24 5.08 -14.71 1.02
C LEU A 24 4.74 -16.11 1.54
N ARG A 25 3.69 -16.24 2.37
CA ARG A 25 3.19 -17.54 2.83
C ARG A 25 2.67 -18.37 1.66
N THR A 26 1.93 -17.76 0.74
CA THR A 26 1.37 -18.41 -0.46
C THR A 26 2.47 -18.91 -1.40
N LEU A 27 3.59 -18.18 -1.53
CA LEU A 27 4.76 -18.68 -2.28
C LEU A 27 5.31 -20.00 -1.73
N LYS A 28 5.29 -20.21 -0.41
CA LYS A 28 5.71 -21.47 0.20
C LYS A 28 4.75 -22.62 -0.11
N LEU A 29 3.46 -22.33 -0.25
CA LEU A 29 2.43 -23.32 -0.63
C LEU A 29 2.58 -23.77 -2.08
N PHE A 30 2.99 -22.86 -2.98
CA PHE A 30 3.16 -23.15 -4.41
C PHE A 30 4.56 -23.64 -4.82
N LYS A 31 5.30 -24.33 -3.94
CA LYS A 31 6.69 -24.77 -4.20
C LYS A 31 6.90 -25.45 -5.57
N GLY A 32 5.95 -26.25 -6.03
CA GLY A 32 6.01 -26.96 -7.31
C GLY A 32 5.29 -26.27 -8.48
N ASN A 33 4.54 -25.19 -8.25
CA ASN A 33 3.74 -24.53 -9.29
C ASN A 33 4.34 -23.16 -9.67
N VAL A 34 5.08 -23.14 -10.76
CA VAL A 34 5.78 -21.95 -11.28
C VAL A 34 4.80 -20.84 -11.65
N ALA A 35 3.69 -21.16 -12.32
CA ALA A 35 2.70 -20.18 -12.75
C ALA A 35 2.03 -19.49 -11.55
N ALA A 36 1.66 -20.26 -10.52
CA ALA A 36 1.06 -19.73 -9.30
C ALA A 36 2.05 -18.86 -8.49
N ARG A 37 3.33 -19.24 -8.46
CA ARG A 37 4.38 -18.41 -7.85
C ARG A 37 4.58 -17.10 -8.60
N ALA A 38 4.65 -17.13 -9.94
CA ALA A 38 4.76 -15.93 -10.76
C ALA A 38 3.60 -14.96 -10.49
N TRP A 39 2.37 -15.47 -10.42
CA TRP A 39 1.20 -14.67 -10.06
C TRP A 39 1.33 -14.04 -8.68
N THR A 40 1.80 -14.81 -7.70
CA THR A 40 1.99 -14.30 -6.33
C THR A 40 3.07 -13.21 -6.27
N TYR A 41 4.16 -13.34 -7.04
CA TYR A 41 5.17 -12.27 -7.17
C TYR A 41 4.60 -11.00 -7.80
N ILE A 42 3.79 -11.13 -8.85
CA ILE A 42 3.12 -9.98 -9.48
C ILE A 42 2.21 -9.29 -8.47
N SER A 43 1.39 -10.05 -7.73
CA SER A 43 0.49 -9.49 -6.71
C SER A 43 1.25 -8.76 -5.59
N VAL A 44 2.31 -9.36 -5.06
CA VAL A 44 3.13 -8.71 -4.01
C VAL A 44 3.83 -7.46 -4.56
N SER A 45 4.33 -7.51 -5.80
CA SER A 45 4.96 -6.35 -6.45
C SER A 45 3.95 -5.22 -6.66
N ALA A 46 2.70 -5.54 -7.02
CA ALA A 46 1.63 -4.55 -7.17
C ALA A 46 1.29 -3.85 -5.84
N VAL A 47 1.39 -4.54 -4.71
CA VAL A 47 1.22 -3.92 -3.38
C VAL A 47 2.29 -2.85 -3.14
N PHE A 48 3.57 -3.18 -3.35
CA PHE A 48 4.66 -2.20 -3.19
C PHE A 48 4.56 -1.06 -4.20
N PHE A 49 4.22 -1.36 -5.45
CA PHE A 49 4.00 -0.35 -6.47
C PHE A 49 2.87 0.62 -6.08
N GLY A 50 1.73 0.10 -5.60
CA GLY A 50 0.61 0.91 -5.15
C GLY A 50 0.99 1.84 -3.99
N VAL A 51 1.73 1.34 -3.00
CA VAL A 51 2.25 2.17 -1.89
C VAL A 51 3.14 3.30 -2.43
N GLY A 52 4.05 3.00 -3.35
CA GLY A 52 4.93 3.99 -3.96
C GLY A 52 4.18 5.05 -4.77
N VAL A 53 3.19 4.63 -5.57
CA VAL A 53 2.33 5.54 -6.35
C VAL A 53 1.55 6.47 -5.43
N VAL A 54 0.94 5.95 -4.35
CA VAL A 54 0.21 6.77 -3.38
C VAL A 54 1.13 7.78 -2.69
N MET A 55 2.32 7.36 -2.24
CA MET A 55 3.31 8.27 -1.65
C MET A 55 3.72 9.38 -2.64
N PHE A 56 4.00 9.02 -3.89
CA PHE A 56 4.33 9.97 -4.95
C PHE A 56 3.19 10.96 -5.23
N LEU A 57 1.94 10.47 -5.27
CA LEU A 57 0.75 11.31 -5.44
C LEU A 57 0.57 12.27 -4.26
N VAL A 58 0.76 11.80 -3.03
CA VAL A 58 0.70 12.65 -1.83
C VAL A 58 1.74 13.76 -1.93
N ASP A 59 3.01 13.42 -2.18
CA ASP A 59 4.10 14.39 -2.29
C ASP A 59 3.90 15.39 -3.43
N SER A 60 3.30 14.95 -4.55
CA SER A 60 2.99 15.82 -5.69
C SER A 60 1.79 16.74 -5.47
N LEU A 61 0.77 16.28 -4.72
CA LEU A 61 -0.49 17.01 -4.50
C LEU A 61 -0.47 17.89 -3.26
N GLU A 62 0.37 17.58 -2.26
CA GLU A 62 0.56 18.38 -1.06
C GLU A 62 0.93 19.85 -1.36
N PRO A 63 1.94 20.16 -2.19
CA PRO A 63 2.30 21.54 -2.52
C PRO A 63 1.24 22.27 -3.35
N MET A 64 0.29 21.55 -3.95
CA MET A 64 -0.81 22.13 -4.73
C MET A 64 -2.04 22.45 -3.87
N GLY A 65 -2.03 22.14 -2.56
CA GLY A 65 -3.20 22.31 -1.67
C GLY A 65 -4.38 21.39 -2.03
N LEU A 66 -4.14 20.38 -2.86
CA LEU A 66 -5.17 19.47 -3.41
C LEU A 66 -5.40 18.23 -2.55
N LEU A 67 -4.65 18.07 -1.45
CA LEU A 67 -4.87 16.96 -0.53
C LEU A 67 -6.03 17.27 0.43
N ALA A 68 -7.14 16.56 0.21
CA ALA A 68 -8.27 16.53 1.15
C ALA A 68 -7.90 15.71 2.40
N VAL A 69 -7.11 16.30 3.30
CA VAL A 69 -6.89 15.72 4.63
C VAL A 69 -8.11 16.05 5.49
N GLY A 70 -9.02 15.09 5.67
CA GLY A 70 -10.17 15.25 6.55
C GLY A 70 -11.36 16.02 5.96
N GLY A 71 -11.51 16.08 4.63
CA GLY A 71 -12.68 16.69 3.98
C GLY A 71 -12.66 18.23 3.89
N VAL A 72 -11.56 18.87 4.29
CA VAL A 72 -11.35 20.32 4.11
C VAL A 72 -10.12 20.53 3.23
N MET A 73 -10.31 21.12 2.05
CA MET A 73 -9.19 21.64 1.25
C MET A 73 -8.49 22.71 2.08
N LYS A 74 -7.26 22.45 2.52
CA LYS A 74 -6.42 23.48 3.12
C LYS A 74 -5.79 24.28 2.00
N ARG A 75 -6.21 25.54 1.91
CA ARG A 75 -5.66 26.56 1.01
C ARG A 75 -4.34 27.10 1.56
#